data_AF-A0A7C7A582-F1
#
_entry.id   AF-A0A7C7A582-F1
#
_cell.length_a   1.000
_cell.length_b   1.000
_cell.length_c   1.000
_cell.angle_alpha   90.00
_cell.angle_beta   90.00
_cell.angle_gamma   90.00
#
_symmetry.space_group_name_H-M   'P 1'
#
loop_
_entity.id
_entity.type
_entity.pdbx_description
1 polymer ?
#
loop_
_entity_poly.entity_id
_entity_poly.type
_entity_poly.pdbx_seq_one_letter_code
_entity_poly.pdbx_strand_id
1 'polypeptide(L)'
;MNNIIIKSDNISDLQIKNALHKSISNLNKEIKKVLLLPPDFTRFHSQAGKITAMYYDMLKDTCHVDIMPAIGTHMPMTDTEIDKMYGKDIPKERFIVHDWKNDIVKIGEVPETYVKEVSEELLDFFIDVEVNRRLVNSEYDLIISIGQVVPHEVVGMANYNKNIFVGCGGKHMINSSHYLGAVYGLERLMGKDHSPVRKVYDYAENNFL
;
A
#
# COMPACT_ATOMS: atom_id res chain seq x y z
N MET A 1 13.05 7.79 -10.41
CA MET A 1 12.18 7.46 -11.56
C MET A 1 11.53 8.75 -12.05
N ASN A 2 11.26 8.89 -13.35
CA ASN A 2 10.52 10.04 -13.87
C ASN A 2 9.03 9.89 -13.51
N ASN A 3 8.41 10.96 -13.00
CA ASN A 3 6.97 10.98 -12.74
C ASN A 3 6.21 10.80 -14.06
N ILE A 4 5.29 9.83 -14.10
CA ILE A 4 4.43 9.56 -15.26
C ILE A 4 3.03 10.03 -14.91
N ILE A 5 2.51 10.96 -15.71
CA ILE A 5 1.20 11.55 -15.50
C ILE A 5 0.42 11.39 -16.81
N ILE A 6 -0.74 10.73 -16.74
CA ILE A 6 -1.74 10.70 -17.81
C ILE A 6 -2.95 11.48 -17.32
N LYS A 7 -3.46 12.40 -18.13
CA LYS A 7 -4.69 13.16 -17.85
C LYS A 7 -5.58 13.10 -19.09
N SER A 8 -6.79 12.60 -18.92
CA SER A 8 -7.83 12.51 -19.95
C SER A 8 -9.15 12.24 -19.25
N ASP A 9 -10.27 12.72 -19.80
CA ASP A 9 -11.62 12.38 -19.31
C ASP A 9 -11.88 10.87 -19.41
N ASN A 10 -11.31 10.23 -20.45
CA ASN A 10 -11.29 8.80 -20.63
C ASN A 10 -9.86 8.33 -20.85
N ILE A 11 -9.32 7.54 -19.93
CA ILE A 11 -8.02 6.90 -20.06
C ILE A 11 -8.24 5.49 -20.61
N SER A 12 -7.78 5.24 -21.83
CA SER A 12 -7.88 3.93 -22.48
C SER A 12 -6.90 2.91 -21.91
N ASP A 13 -7.20 1.62 -22.08
CA ASP A 13 -6.33 0.53 -21.64
C ASP A 13 -4.94 0.58 -22.31
N LEU A 14 -4.85 1.03 -23.57
CA LEU A 14 -3.57 1.24 -24.25
C LEU A 14 -2.73 2.36 -23.62
N GLN A 15 -3.36 3.46 -23.21
CA GLN A 15 -2.66 4.54 -22.50
C GLN A 15 -2.14 4.08 -21.15
N ILE A 16 -2.95 3.33 -20.38
CA ILE A 16 -2.51 2.72 -19.13
C ILE A 16 -1.32 1.81 -19.40
N LYS A 17 -1.45 0.85 -20.33
CA LYS A 17 -0.40 -0.10 -20.69
C LYS A 17 0.92 0.59 -21.04
N ASN A 18 0.89 1.65 -21.84
CA ASN A 18 2.08 2.42 -22.22
C ASN A 18 2.73 3.13 -21.01
N ALA A 19 1.95 3.69 -20.10
CA ALA A 19 2.47 4.31 -18.88
C ALA A 19 3.08 3.28 -17.92
N LEU A 20 2.42 2.14 -17.72
CA LEU A 20 2.95 1.08 -16.88
C LEU A 20 4.26 0.54 -17.46
N HIS A 21 4.33 0.30 -18.77
CA HIS A 21 5.58 -0.10 -19.43
C HIS A 21 6.70 0.93 -19.21
N LYS A 22 6.41 2.23 -19.39
CA LYS A 22 7.38 3.30 -19.13
C LYS A 22 7.83 3.38 -17.67
N SER A 23 6.98 2.97 -16.72
CA SER A 23 7.32 2.97 -15.28
C SER A 23 8.40 1.96 -14.92
N ILE A 24 8.47 0.85 -15.66
CA ILE A 24 9.43 -0.24 -15.41
C ILE A 24 10.58 -0.28 -16.43
N SER A 25 10.44 0.36 -17.61
CA SER A 25 11.46 0.32 -18.67
C SER A 25 12.79 1.00 -18.32
N ASN A 26 12.80 1.90 -17.34
CA ASN A 26 13.99 2.65 -16.91
C ASN A 26 14.70 2.00 -15.70
N LEU A 27 14.33 0.77 -15.34
CA LEU A 27 15.00 0.03 -14.29
C LEU A 27 16.36 -0.47 -14.81
N ASN A 28 17.44 0.11 -14.31
CA ASN A 28 18.82 -0.21 -14.71
C ASN A 28 19.36 -1.51 -14.09
N LYS A 29 18.52 -2.30 -13.42
CA LYS A 29 18.90 -3.54 -12.73
C LYS A 29 18.12 -4.70 -13.33
N GLU A 30 18.77 -5.86 -13.42
CA GLU A 30 18.08 -7.11 -13.70
C GLU A 30 17.13 -7.40 -12.54
N ILE A 31 15.83 -7.40 -12.82
CA ILE A 31 14.77 -7.68 -11.84
C ILE A 31 14.42 -9.16 -11.97
N LYS A 32 14.61 -9.94 -10.90
CA LYS A 32 14.34 -11.39 -10.87
C LYS A 32 13.10 -11.72 -10.08
N LYS A 33 12.78 -10.93 -9.05
CA LYS A 33 11.61 -11.12 -8.21
C LYS A 33 10.90 -9.80 -7.88
N VAL A 34 9.60 -9.73 -8.18
CA VAL A 34 8.75 -8.55 -7.99
C VAL A 34 7.59 -8.88 -7.05
N LEU A 35 7.27 -7.95 -6.15
CA LEU A 35 6.06 -7.97 -5.34
C LEU A 35 5.12 -6.84 -5.77
N LEU A 36 3.91 -7.19 -6.19
CA LEU A 36 2.83 -6.23 -6.40
C LEU A 36 1.99 -6.12 -5.12
N LEU A 37 1.75 -4.89 -4.67
CA LEU A 37 0.92 -4.57 -3.50
C LEU A 37 -0.34 -3.81 -3.91
N PRO A 38 -1.35 -4.50 -4.49
CA PRO A 38 -2.64 -3.89 -4.81
C PRO A 38 -3.53 -3.75 -3.58
N PRO A 39 -4.63 -2.98 -3.64
CA PRO A 39 -5.65 -3.05 -2.61
C PRO A 39 -6.43 -4.36 -2.71
N ASP A 40 -7.25 -4.64 -1.71
CA ASP A 40 -8.15 -5.80 -1.66
C ASP A 40 -9.50 -5.55 -2.36
N PHE A 41 -10.40 -6.54 -2.25
CA PHE A 41 -11.72 -6.50 -2.91
C PHE A 41 -12.59 -5.30 -2.50
N THR A 42 -12.37 -4.70 -1.32
CA THR A 42 -13.12 -3.50 -0.89
C THR A 42 -12.86 -2.28 -1.77
N ARG A 43 -11.83 -2.33 -2.62
CA ARG A 43 -11.49 -1.33 -3.63
C ARG A 43 -11.71 -1.84 -5.06
N PHE A 44 -12.66 -2.75 -5.28
CA PHE A 44 -12.93 -3.33 -6.60
C PHE A 44 -13.06 -2.29 -7.74
N HIS A 45 -13.72 -1.16 -7.49
CA HIS A 45 -13.93 -0.10 -8.49
C HIS A 45 -12.74 0.86 -8.70
N SER A 46 -11.60 0.61 -8.05
CA SER A 46 -10.40 1.47 -8.15
C SER A 46 -9.63 1.34 -9.46
N GLN A 47 -9.99 0.37 -10.32
CA GLN A 47 -9.19 -0.07 -11.47
C GLN A 47 -7.81 -0.66 -11.11
N ALA A 48 -7.44 -0.72 -9.83
CA ALA A 48 -6.17 -1.26 -9.38
C ALA A 48 -6.01 -2.75 -9.75
N GLY A 49 -7.11 -3.51 -9.74
CA GLY A 49 -7.10 -4.91 -10.18
C GLY A 49 -6.65 -5.08 -11.63
N LYS A 50 -7.20 -4.26 -12.54
CA LYS A 50 -6.78 -4.21 -13.95
C LYS A 50 -5.31 -3.81 -14.10
N ILE A 51 -4.87 -2.77 -13.38
CA ILE A 51 -3.47 -2.30 -13.41
C ILE A 51 -2.51 -3.41 -12.93
N THR A 52 -2.90 -4.13 -11.87
CA THR A 52 -2.14 -5.26 -11.33
C THR A 52 -1.99 -6.37 -12.35
N ALA A 53 -3.09 -6.74 -13.03
CA ALA A 53 -3.06 -7.74 -14.09
C ALA A 53 -2.17 -7.33 -15.26
N MET A 54 -2.19 -6.05 -15.65
CA MET A 54 -1.30 -5.52 -16.68
C MET A 54 0.18 -5.59 -16.27
N TYR A 55 0.51 -5.25 -15.02
CA TYR A 55 1.89 -5.43 -14.51
C TYR A 55 2.30 -6.89 -14.50
N TYR A 56 1.44 -7.79 -14.02
CA TYR A 56 1.70 -9.21 -14.01
C TYR A 56 1.98 -9.74 -15.42
N ASP A 57 1.14 -9.40 -16.40
CA ASP A 57 1.31 -9.83 -17.80
C ASP A 57 2.63 -9.36 -18.41
N MET A 58 3.06 -8.12 -18.10
CA MET A 58 4.34 -7.58 -18.59
C MET A 58 5.57 -8.28 -17.99
N LEU A 59 5.45 -8.81 -16.77
CA LEU A 59 6.60 -9.21 -15.96
C LEU A 59 6.75 -10.74 -15.85
N LYS A 60 5.65 -11.50 -15.89
CA LYS A 60 5.59 -12.95 -15.61
C LYS A 60 6.56 -13.81 -16.44
N ASP A 61 6.89 -13.39 -17.66
CA ASP A 61 7.76 -14.14 -18.58
C ASP A 61 9.24 -13.84 -18.38
N THR A 62 9.58 -12.79 -17.61
CA THR A 62 10.96 -12.33 -17.40
C THR A 62 11.40 -12.41 -15.94
N CYS A 63 10.47 -12.41 -14.99
CA CYS A 63 10.76 -12.49 -13.57
C CYS A 63 9.64 -13.20 -12.80
N HIS A 64 9.95 -13.63 -11.58
CA HIS A 64 8.96 -14.15 -10.64
C HIS A 64 8.13 -13.00 -10.08
N VAL A 65 6.80 -13.06 -10.23
CA VAL A 65 5.88 -12.03 -9.73
C VAL A 65 4.97 -12.62 -8.66
N ASP A 66 5.05 -12.08 -7.45
CA ASP A 66 4.07 -12.34 -6.38
C ASP A 66 3.13 -11.14 -6.24
N ILE A 67 1.92 -11.40 -5.75
CA ILE A 67 0.90 -10.40 -5.48
C ILE A 67 0.45 -10.56 -4.04
N MET A 68 0.58 -9.51 -3.24
CA MET A 68 0.08 -9.51 -1.86
C MET A 68 -0.93 -8.37 -1.72
N PRO A 69 -2.24 -8.67 -1.77
CA PRO A 69 -3.26 -7.66 -1.51
C PRO A 69 -3.05 -7.04 -0.12
N ALA A 70 -3.06 -5.70 -0.08
CA ALA A 70 -2.84 -4.90 1.11
C ALA A 70 -4.12 -4.84 1.96
N ILE A 71 -4.50 -5.98 2.54
CA ILE A 71 -5.80 -6.20 3.22
C ILE A 71 -5.90 -5.52 4.60
N GLY A 72 -4.78 -5.14 5.21
CA GLY A 72 -4.73 -4.72 6.61
C GLY A 72 -5.33 -5.80 7.52
N THR A 73 -6.40 -5.46 8.25
CA THR A 73 -7.09 -6.40 9.14
C THR A 73 -8.25 -7.15 8.48
N HIS A 74 -8.52 -6.95 7.19
CA HIS A 74 -9.62 -7.63 6.51
C HIS A 74 -9.38 -9.13 6.35
N MET A 75 -10.44 -9.86 6.01
CA MET A 75 -10.33 -11.28 5.71
C MET A 75 -9.53 -11.50 4.42
N PRO A 76 -8.78 -12.62 4.32
CA PRO A 76 -8.16 -13.01 3.05
C PRO A 76 -9.21 -13.11 1.94
N MET A 77 -8.85 -12.63 0.76
CA MET A 77 -9.72 -12.71 -0.41
C MET A 77 -9.93 -14.17 -0.82
N THR A 78 -11.16 -14.52 -1.16
CA THR A 78 -11.50 -15.81 -1.77
C THR A 78 -11.02 -15.89 -3.22
N ASP A 79 -10.87 -17.11 -3.75
CA ASP A 79 -10.48 -17.30 -5.16
C ASP A 79 -11.43 -16.60 -6.15
N THR A 80 -12.74 -16.56 -5.81
CA THR A 80 -13.76 -15.87 -6.61
C THR A 80 -13.59 -14.35 -6.57
N GLU A 81 -13.27 -13.77 -5.41
CA GLU A 81 -12.96 -12.34 -5.30
C GLU A 81 -11.67 -11.99 -6.04
N ILE A 82 -10.65 -12.86 -5.95
CA ILE A 82 -9.40 -12.72 -6.70
C ILE A 82 -9.67 -12.74 -8.21
N ASP A 83 -10.42 -13.74 -8.71
CA ASP A 83 -10.80 -13.85 -10.12
C ASP A 83 -11.52 -12.60 -10.61
N LYS A 84 -12.46 -12.10 -9.79
CA LYS A 84 -13.27 -10.95 -10.15
C LYS A 84 -12.43 -9.68 -10.15
N MET A 85 -11.55 -9.50 -9.19
CA MET A 85 -10.74 -8.28 -9.05
C MET A 85 -9.57 -8.22 -10.04
N TYR A 86 -8.81 -9.31 -10.19
CA TYR A 86 -7.55 -9.33 -10.93
C TYR A 86 -7.62 -10.11 -12.24
N GLY A 87 -8.71 -10.82 -12.51
CA GLY A 87 -8.85 -11.72 -13.65
C GLY A 87 -8.46 -13.16 -13.33
N LYS A 88 -8.78 -14.06 -14.26
CA LYS A 88 -8.60 -15.52 -14.10
C LYS A 88 -7.24 -16.03 -14.57
N ASP A 89 -6.49 -15.20 -15.28
CA ASP A 89 -5.24 -15.59 -15.94
C ASP A 89 -4.03 -15.62 -15.00
N ILE A 90 -4.19 -15.08 -13.78
CA ILE A 90 -3.15 -15.08 -12.75
C ILE A 90 -3.31 -16.35 -11.89
N PRO A 91 -2.31 -17.24 -11.85
CA PRO A 91 -2.36 -18.43 -11.01
C PRO A 91 -2.52 -18.10 -9.53
N LYS A 92 -3.34 -18.85 -8.80
CA LYS A 92 -3.69 -18.56 -7.40
C LYS A 92 -2.50 -18.63 -6.46
N GLU A 93 -1.52 -19.49 -6.77
CA GLU A 93 -0.27 -19.60 -6.03
C GLU A 93 0.61 -18.36 -6.08
N ARG A 94 0.31 -17.39 -6.97
CA ARG A 94 0.98 -16.08 -7.00
C ARG A 94 0.44 -15.11 -5.96
N PHE A 95 -0.71 -15.41 -5.36
CA PHE A 95 -1.32 -14.57 -4.33
C PHE A 95 -0.85 -14.99 -2.94
N ILE A 96 -0.22 -14.05 -2.24
CA ILE A 96 0.22 -14.20 -0.86
C ILE A 96 -0.78 -13.49 0.03
N VAL A 97 -1.26 -14.18 1.06
CA VAL A 97 -2.12 -13.58 2.08
C VAL A 97 -1.24 -12.83 3.08
N HIS A 98 -1.55 -11.54 3.30
CA HIS A 98 -0.94 -10.78 4.38
C HIS A 98 -1.51 -11.23 5.74
N ASP A 99 -0.68 -11.86 6.57
CA ASP A 99 -1.03 -12.21 7.94
C ASP A 99 -0.54 -11.12 8.92
N TRP A 100 -1.43 -10.18 9.23
CA TRP A 100 -1.16 -9.06 10.15
C TRP A 100 -0.86 -9.47 11.60
N LYS A 101 -0.99 -10.76 11.94
CA LYS A 101 -0.70 -11.30 13.28
C LYS A 101 0.67 -11.95 13.34
N ASN A 102 1.05 -12.71 12.30
CA ASN A 102 2.20 -13.61 12.36
C ASN A 102 3.37 -13.23 11.43
N ASP A 103 3.11 -12.48 10.34
CA ASP A 103 4.13 -12.14 9.33
C ASP A 103 4.75 -10.75 9.55
N ILE A 104 4.64 -10.20 10.76
CA ILE A 104 4.99 -8.82 11.10
C ILE A 104 6.37 -8.72 11.74
N VAL A 105 7.10 -7.65 11.39
CA VAL A 105 8.33 -7.22 12.06
C VAL A 105 8.23 -5.75 12.46
N LYS A 106 8.75 -5.40 13.65
CA LYS A 106 8.96 -4.01 14.08
C LYS A 106 10.23 -3.49 13.40
N ILE A 107 10.10 -2.41 12.64
CA ILE A 107 11.22 -1.78 11.91
C ILE A 107 11.65 -0.44 12.52
N GLY A 108 10.91 0.05 13.50
CA GLY A 108 11.19 1.32 14.14
C GLY A 108 10.08 1.75 15.09
N GLU A 109 10.15 3.01 15.49
CA GLU A 109 9.20 3.62 16.42
C GLU A 109 9.04 5.10 16.08
N VAL A 110 7.81 5.59 16.08
CA VAL A 110 7.50 7.02 16.05
C VAL A 110 7.49 7.52 17.49
N PRO A 111 8.42 8.42 17.89
CA PRO A 111 8.54 8.86 19.27
C PRO A 111 7.28 9.53 19.80
N GLU A 112 7.01 9.34 21.09
CA GLU A 112 5.93 10.00 21.81
C GLU A 112 5.90 11.53 21.57
N THR A 113 7.06 12.17 21.62
CA THR A 113 7.19 13.62 21.43
C THR A 113 6.68 14.06 20.05
N TYR A 114 6.94 13.27 19.01
CA TYR A 114 6.45 13.53 17.66
C TYR A 114 4.94 13.30 17.56
N VAL A 115 4.43 12.21 18.15
CA VAL A 115 2.99 11.93 18.19
C VAL A 115 2.23 13.04 18.91
N LYS A 116 2.78 13.54 20.02
CA LYS A 116 2.24 14.67 20.77
C LYS A 116 2.22 15.95 19.97
N GLU A 117 3.28 16.26 19.25
CA GLU A 117 3.34 17.43 18.37
C GLU A 117 2.28 17.35 17.26
N VAL A 118 2.25 16.25 16.49
CA VAL A 118 1.35 16.14 15.33
C VAL A 118 -0.11 16.01 15.73
N SER A 119 -0.39 15.51 16.94
CA SER A 119 -1.74 15.41 17.49
C SER A 119 -2.21 16.68 18.20
N GLU A 120 -1.41 17.75 18.26
CA GLU A 120 -1.72 18.99 18.99
C GLU A 120 -1.95 18.73 20.50
N GLU A 121 -1.03 17.98 21.10
CA GLU A 121 -1.03 17.60 22.51
C GLU A 121 -2.18 16.66 22.94
N LEU A 122 -2.98 16.15 21.99
CA LEU A 122 -4.11 15.26 22.29
C LEU A 122 -3.67 13.86 22.72
N LEU A 123 -2.48 13.41 22.30
CA LEU A 123 -1.95 12.06 22.58
C LEU A 123 -0.47 12.12 22.98
N ASP A 124 -0.07 11.24 23.90
CA ASP A 124 1.28 11.18 24.46
C ASP A 124 1.77 9.74 24.61
N PHE A 125 1.73 8.98 23.50
CA PHE A 125 2.36 7.66 23.41
C PHE A 125 3.20 7.50 22.14
N PHE A 126 4.16 6.58 22.16
CA PHE A 126 4.93 6.17 20.98
C PHE A 126 4.14 5.18 20.11
N ILE A 127 4.47 5.10 18.82
CA ILE A 127 3.86 4.15 17.87
C ILE A 127 4.92 3.22 17.30
N ASP A 128 4.78 1.93 17.55
CA ASP A 128 5.60 0.91 16.91
C ASP A 128 5.33 0.87 15.40
N VAL A 129 6.40 0.98 14.61
CA VAL A 129 6.31 0.86 13.15
C VAL A 129 6.47 -0.62 12.79
N GLU A 130 5.35 -1.21 12.38
CA GLU A 130 5.23 -2.64 12.09
C GLU A 130 4.78 -2.86 10.64
N VAL A 131 5.49 -3.73 9.92
CA VAL A 131 5.18 -4.09 8.54
C VAL A 131 5.35 -5.60 8.29
N ASN A 132 4.76 -6.10 7.20
CA ASN A 132 5.02 -7.46 6.73
C ASN A 132 6.52 -7.64 6.43
N ARG A 133 7.13 -8.68 6.97
CA ARG A 133 8.56 -8.98 6.80
C ARG A 133 9.04 -9.03 5.35
N ARG A 134 8.16 -9.40 4.42
CA ARG A 134 8.47 -9.45 2.97
C ARG A 134 8.82 -8.09 2.37
N LEU A 135 8.44 -7.00 3.02
CA LEU A 135 8.74 -5.65 2.55
C LEU A 135 10.18 -5.22 2.86
N VAL A 136 10.83 -5.88 3.82
CA VAL A 136 12.12 -5.45 4.37
C VAL A 136 13.19 -6.55 4.41
N ASN A 137 12.82 -7.81 4.14
CA ASN A 137 13.76 -8.95 4.14
C ASN A 137 14.62 -9.05 2.86
N SER A 138 14.52 -8.08 1.94
CA SER A 138 15.25 -8.03 0.66
C SER A 138 15.01 -9.23 -0.26
N GLU A 139 13.91 -9.97 -0.08
CA GLU A 139 13.55 -11.10 -0.96
C GLU A 139 13.12 -10.65 -2.36
N TYR A 140 12.60 -9.42 -2.47
CA TYR A 140 12.13 -8.82 -3.72
C TYR A 140 13.09 -7.75 -4.20
N ASP A 141 13.42 -7.78 -5.49
CA ASP A 141 14.25 -6.76 -6.13
C ASP A 141 13.47 -5.46 -6.37
N LEU A 142 12.14 -5.57 -6.49
CA LEU A 142 11.22 -4.47 -6.71
C LEU A 142 9.88 -4.73 -6.04
N ILE A 143 9.37 -3.71 -5.35
CA ILE A 143 8.02 -3.68 -4.79
C ILE A 143 7.24 -2.57 -5.48
N ILE A 144 6.06 -2.88 -6.03
CA ILE A 144 5.19 -1.91 -6.70
C ILE A 144 3.88 -1.80 -5.90
N SER A 145 3.70 -0.66 -5.23
CA SER A 145 2.44 -0.34 -4.55
C SER A 145 1.44 0.25 -5.53
N ILE A 146 0.26 -0.37 -5.61
CA ILE A 146 -0.81 0.01 -6.54
C ILE A 146 -2.03 0.39 -5.70
N GLY A 147 -2.70 1.49 -6.06
CA GLY A 147 -3.91 1.88 -5.33
C GLY A 147 -4.54 3.15 -5.87
N GLN A 148 -5.59 3.59 -5.18
CA GLN A 148 -6.39 4.76 -5.52
C GLN A 148 -6.32 5.81 -4.42
N VAL A 149 -6.08 7.06 -4.79
CA VAL A 149 -6.16 8.21 -3.89
C VAL A 149 -7.61 8.69 -3.78
N VAL A 150 -8.19 8.64 -2.58
CA VAL A 150 -9.56 9.10 -2.26
C VAL A 150 -9.58 9.69 -0.85
N PRO A 151 -10.54 10.58 -0.52
CA PRO A 151 -10.79 10.97 0.86
C PRO A 151 -11.01 9.74 1.76
N HIS A 152 -10.48 9.79 2.98
CA HIS A 152 -10.47 8.67 3.92
C HIS A 152 -10.62 9.18 5.36
N GLU A 153 -11.45 8.50 6.13
CA GLU A 153 -11.89 8.87 7.48
C GLU A 153 -10.81 8.76 8.56
N VAL A 154 -9.82 7.87 8.37
CA VAL A 154 -8.70 7.68 9.30
C VAL A 154 -7.46 8.53 8.98
N VAL A 155 -7.09 8.66 7.70
CA VAL A 155 -5.81 9.27 7.28
C VAL A 155 -5.98 10.54 6.43
N GLY A 156 -7.21 10.92 6.10
CA GLY A 156 -7.54 12.11 5.34
C GLY A 156 -7.56 11.82 3.85
N MET A 157 -6.45 11.40 3.28
CA MET A 157 -6.39 10.83 1.92
C MET A 157 -5.87 9.40 2.00
N ALA A 158 -6.49 8.44 1.32
CA ALA A 158 -6.05 7.05 1.22
C ALA A 158 -4.77 6.89 0.38
N ASN A 159 -4.29 5.65 0.22
CA ASN A 159 -3.16 5.25 -0.64
C ASN A 159 -1.77 5.67 -0.12
N TYR A 160 -0.77 5.47 -0.98
CA TYR A 160 0.63 5.75 -0.73
C TYR A 160 1.13 4.92 0.47
N ASN A 161 1.82 5.53 1.43
CA ASN A 161 2.29 4.89 2.66
C ASN A 161 1.21 4.12 3.45
N LYS A 162 -0.08 4.45 3.28
CA LYS A 162 -1.17 3.69 3.91
C LYS A 162 -1.18 2.23 3.46
N ASN A 163 -0.87 1.94 2.20
CA ASN A 163 -0.87 0.56 1.70
C ASN A 163 0.22 -0.28 2.40
N ILE A 164 1.29 0.37 2.84
CA ILE A 164 2.40 -0.26 3.55
C ILE A 164 2.05 -0.39 5.03
N PHE A 165 1.86 0.74 5.73
CA PHE A 165 1.75 0.76 7.18
C PHE A 165 0.40 0.34 7.74
N VAL A 166 -0.65 0.34 6.92
CA VAL A 166 -1.95 -0.23 7.29
C VAL A 166 -2.23 -1.47 6.48
N GLY A 167 -2.15 -1.37 5.15
CA GLY A 167 -2.51 -2.47 4.27
C GLY A 167 -1.59 -3.70 4.42
N CYS A 168 -0.34 -3.48 4.79
CA CYS A 168 0.65 -4.53 5.08
C CYS A 168 1.22 -4.39 6.51
N GLY A 169 0.51 -3.68 7.39
CA GLY A 169 0.99 -3.30 8.71
C GLY A 169 0.65 -4.31 9.82
N GLY A 170 1.26 -4.14 10.98
CA GLY A 170 0.96 -4.91 12.18
C GLY A 170 -0.09 -4.27 13.09
N LYS A 171 -0.51 -5.03 14.11
CA LYS A 171 -1.54 -4.63 15.07
C LYS A 171 -1.23 -3.28 15.74
N HIS A 172 0.00 -3.04 16.17
CA HIS A 172 0.34 -1.80 16.88
C HIS A 172 0.29 -0.60 15.94
N MET A 173 0.92 -0.72 14.76
CA MET A 173 0.90 0.36 13.77
C MET A 173 -0.52 0.71 13.34
N ILE A 174 -1.34 -0.32 13.04
CA ILE A 174 -2.74 -0.13 12.63
C ILE A 174 -3.55 0.50 13.76
N ASN A 175 -3.56 -0.08 14.96
CA ASN A 175 -4.45 0.39 16.02
C ASN A 175 -4.11 1.79 16.51
N SER A 176 -2.82 2.07 16.73
CA SER A 176 -2.39 3.36 17.25
C SER A 176 -2.62 4.50 16.26
N SER A 177 -2.39 4.25 14.96
CA SER A 177 -2.71 5.25 13.93
C SER A 177 -4.22 5.49 13.77
N HIS A 178 -5.05 4.45 13.91
CA HIS A 178 -6.51 4.62 13.92
C HIS A 178 -6.99 5.39 15.15
N TYR A 179 -6.39 5.14 16.31
CA TYR A 179 -6.70 5.89 17.52
C TYR A 179 -6.32 7.38 17.39
N LEU A 180 -5.15 7.67 16.82
CA LEU A 180 -4.75 9.04 16.48
C LEU A 180 -5.76 9.72 15.54
N GLY A 181 -6.18 9.05 14.48
CA GLY A 181 -7.19 9.57 13.55
C GLY A 181 -8.52 9.86 14.24
N ALA A 182 -8.97 8.94 15.10
CA ALA A 182 -10.23 9.07 15.84
C ALA A 182 -10.20 10.24 16.85
N VAL A 183 -9.11 10.39 17.60
CA VAL A 183 -8.94 11.47 18.59
C VAL A 183 -8.82 12.83 17.91
N TYR A 184 -8.11 12.90 16.78
CA TYR A 184 -7.97 14.15 16.04
C TYR A 184 -9.28 14.63 15.40
N GLY A 185 -10.18 13.70 15.07
CA GLY A 185 -11.55 14.00 14.65
C GLY A 185 -11.77 14.04 13.15
N LEU A 186 -12.88 13.44 12.70
CA LEU A 186 -13.21 13.23 11.29
C LEU A 186 -13.37 14.55 10.51
N GLU A 187 -14.06 15.53 11.10
CA GLU A 187 -14.37 16.81 10.47
C GLU A 187 -13.11 17.60 10.12
N ARG A 188 -12.03 17.40 10.89
CA ARG A 188 -10.74 18.06 10.69
C ARG A 188 -9.88 17.34 9.66
N LEU A 189 -10.07 16.03 9.51
CA LEU A 189 -9.13 15.14 8.85
C LEU A 189 -9.58 14.69 7.46
N MET A 190 -10.87 14.43 7.25
CA MET A 190 -11.38 13.84 6.01
C MET A 190 -11.00 14.69 4.79
N GLY A 191 -10.37 14.06 3.80
CA GLY A 191 -9.95 14.72 2.56
C GLY A 191 -8.72 15.62 2.70
N LYS A 192 -8.05 15.64 3.87
CA LYS A 192 -6.81 16.41 4.08
C LYS A 192 -5.59 15.53 3.84
N ASP A 193 -4.68 16.00 3.01
CA ASP A 193 -3.45 15.30 2.64
C ASP A 193 -2.32 15.45 3.68
N HIS A 194 -2.43 16.36 4.65
CA HIS A 194 -1.44 16.58 5.72
C HIS A 194 -2.02 16.33 7.12
N SER A 195 -2.80 15.26 7.28
CA SER A 195 -3.35 14.85 8.58
C SER A 195 -2.25 14.35 9.55
N PRO A 196 -2.49 14.34 10.87
CA PRO A 196 -1.54 13.78 11.84
C PRO A 196 -1.17 12.33 11.55
N VAL A 197 -2.15 11.51 11.16
CA VAL A 197 -1.92 10.11 10.78
C VAL A 197 -1.02 10.01 9.55
N ARG A 198 -1.20 10.91 8.56
CA ARG A 198 -0.32 10.97 7.39
C ARG A 198 1.12 11.34 7.79
N LYS A 199 1.28 12.33 8.66
CA LYS A 199 2.60 12.74 9.19
C LYS A 199 3.31 11.59 9.91
N VAL A 200 2.59 10.78 10.69
CA VAL A 200 3.13 9.56 11.32
C VAL A 200 3.61 8.55 10.28
N TYR A 201 2.84 8.33 9.21
CA TYR A 201 3.26 7.45 8.11
C TYR A 201 4.47 7.98 7.36
N ASP A 202 4.52 9.27 7.09
CA ASP A 202 5.65 9.89 6.38
C ASP A 202 6.91 9.91 7.26
N TYR A 203 6.77 10.09 8.58
CA TYR A 203 7.87 9.88 9.52
C TYR A 203 8.39 8.44 9.44
N ALA A 204 7.48 7.46 9.46
CA ALA A 204 7.86 6.05 9.41
C ALA A 204 8.55 5.67 8.09
N GLU A 205 8.09 6.19 6.95
CA GLU A 205 8.74 6.04 5.65
C GLU A 205 10.16 6.63 5.71
N ASN A 206 10.29 7.92 6.00
CA ASN A 206 11.58 8.64 5.93
C ASN A 206 12.68 8.10 6.87
N ASN A 207 12.31 7.42 7.96
CA ASN A 207 13.26 6.94 8.95
C ASN A 207 13.56 5.44 8.85
N PHE A 208 12.67 4.64 8.26
CA PHE A 208 12.77 3.17 8.36
C PHE A 208 12.64 2.43 7.02
N LEU A 209 12.32 3.10 5.90
CA LEU A 209 12.23 2.54 4.55
C LEU A 209 13.07 3.35 3.55
#